data_AF-A0AAV2HYY2-F1
#
_entry.id   AF-A0AAV2HYY2-F1
#
_cell.length_a   1.000
_cell.length_b   1.000
_cell.length_c   1.000
_cell.angle_alpha   90.00
_cell.angle_beta   90.00
_cell.angle_gamma   90.00
#
_symmetry.space_group_name_H-M   'P 1'
#
loop_
_entity.id
_entity.type
_entity.pdbx_description
1 polymer ?
#
loop_
_entity_poly.entity_id
_entity_poly.type
_entity_poly.pdbx_seq_one_letter_code
_entity_poly.pdbx_strand_id
1 'polypeptide(L)'
;MMLLVLSCFALAYGSVEALVPGGPIDRPDLLNGTNIFVQKALDAINQYNVKSADVPWTLVKVTSATSQVVSGTSYKFILEVTQGSKVESCAVGVWSRSLLSGDEEITVYSDPVCSQVNDTIGQRGVNVGGESPADVNDPEVQKALAFAGKNYNAISDYAFILKVVSVSKVTKQ
;
A
#
# COMPACT_ATOMS: atom_id res chain seq x y z
N MET A 1 -22.14 -65.48 13.76
CA MET A 1 -23.28 -64.55 13.57
C MET A 1 -23.39 -63.73 14.83
N MET A 2 -23.29 -62.39 14.87
CA MET A 2 -23.23 -61.37 13.84
C MET A 2 -22.63 -60.10 14.48
N LEU A 3 -22.06 -59.25 13.63
CA LEU A 3 -21.12 -58.15 13.87
C LEU A 3 -21.47 -57.10 14.95
N LEU A 4 -20.43 -56.66 15.68
CA LEU A 4 -20.34 -55.36 16.36
C LEU A 4 -19.24 -54.56 15.64
N VAL A 5 -19.63 -53.65 14.73
CA VAL A 5 -18.69 -52.67 14.15
C VAL A 5 -19.16 -51.29 14.57
N LEU A 6 -18.58 -50.83 15.66
CA LEU A 6 -18.68 -49.45 16.13
C LEU A 6 -17.75 -48.62 15.24
N SER A 7 -18.27 -48.03 14.17
CA SER A 7 -17.49 -47.12 13.32
C SER A 7 -17.24 -45.82 14.10
N CYS A 8 -16.05 -45.72 14.71
CA CYS A 8 -15.51 -44.43 15.15
C CYS A 8 -15.39 -43.54 13.93
N PHE A 9 -16.27 -42.54 13.85
CA PHE A 9 -16.12 -41.37 13.02
C PHE A 9 -14.78 -40.72 13.42
N ALA A 10 -13.72 -41.00 12.66
CA ALA A 10 -12.47 -40.28 12.77
C ALA A 10 -12.74 -38.86 12.27
N LEU A 11 -13.02 -37.97 13.22
CA LEU A 11 -13.01 -36.52 13.00
C LEU A 11 -11.70 -36.19 12.29
N ALA A 12 -11.84 -35.67 11.07
CA ALA A 12 -10.72 -35.12 10.32
C ALA A 12 -10.05 -34.06 11.20
N TYR A 13 -8.82 -34.36 11.61
CA TYR A 13 -7.94 -33.38 12.23
C TYR A 13 -7.73 -32.27 11.20
N GLY A 14 -8.44 -31.17 11.38
CA GLY A 14 -8.02 -29.90 10.80
C GLY A 14 -6.61 -29.64 11.27
N SER A 15 -5.67 -29.52 10.33
CA SER A 15 -4.31 -29.13 10.61
C SER A 15 -4.33 -27.77 11.30
N VAL A 16 -4.12 -27.75 12.61
CA VAL A 16 -3.79 -26.54 13.34
C VAL A 16 -2.38 -26.18 12.91
N GLU A 17 -2.27 -25.26 11.96
CA GLU A 17 -1.00 -24.66 11.59
C GLU A 17 -0.44 -23.99 12.83
N ALA A 18 0.61 -24.58 13.41
CA ALA A 18 1.33 -23.99 14.51
C ALA A 18 1.94 -22.68 14.01
N LEU A 19 1.32 -21.58 14.41
CA LEU A 19 1.79 -20.23 14.17
C LEU A 19 3.08 -20.07 14.99
N VAL A 20 4.24 -20.24 14.35
CA VAL A 20 5.55 -19.92 14.94
C VAL A 20 5.71 -18.40 14.92
N PRO A 21 6.02 -17.74 16.05
CA PRO A 21 6.34 -16.31 16.07
C PRO A 21 7.45 -16.01 15.06
N GLY A 22 7.12 -15.23 14.04
CA GLY A 22 7.98 -14.98 12.89
C GLY A 22 7.97 -13.51 12.47
N GLY A 23 8.80 -13.16 11.49
CA GLY A 23 8.71 -11.86 10.82
C GLY A 23 7.40 -11.73 10.03
N PRO A 24 7.02 -10.50 9.63
CA PRO A 24 5.87 -10.29 8.75
C PRO A 24 6.03 -11.10 7.46
N ILE A 25 4.99 -11.81 7.08
CA ILE A 25 4.90 -12.53 5.79
C ILE A 25 3.85 -11.86 4.92
N ASP A 26 4.11 -11.77 3.62
CA ASP A 26 3.15 -11.28 2.64
C ASP A 26 1.99 -12.27 2.48
N ARG A 27 0.77 -11.73 2.35
CA ARG A 27 -0.48 -12.48 2.26
C ARG A 27 -1.21 -12.17 0.96
N PRO A 28 -0.71 -12.68 -0.18
CA PRO A 28 -1.34 -12.44 -1.48
C PRO A 28 -2.77 -13.04 -1.57
N ASP A 29 -3.07 -14.04 -0.75
CA ASP A 29 -4.39 -14.65 -0.61
C ASP A 29 -5.47 -13.68 -0.10
N LEU A 30 -5.07 -12.63 0.64
CA LEU A 30 -5.97 -11.63 1.19
C LEU A 30 -6.22 -10.45 0.24
N LEU A 31 -5.58 -10.44 -0.94
CA LEU A 31 -5.72 -9.34 -1.90
C LEU A 31 -7.08 -9.32 -2.62
N ASN A 32 -7.85 -10.41 -2.54
CA ASN A 32 -9.17 -10.51 -3.14
C ASN A 32 -10.25 -9.66 -2.43
N GLY A 33 -9.96 -9.14 -1.24
CA GLY A 33 -10.83 -8.28 -0.45
C GLY A 33 -12.06 -8.95 0.19
N THR A 34 -12.33 -10.23 -0.07
CA THR A 34 -13.52 -10.92 0.45
C THR A 34 -13.31 -11.50 1.86
N ASN A 35 -12.07 -11.50 2.35
CA ASN A 35 -11.73 -12.08 3.63
C ASN A 35 -12.29 -11.26 4.81
N ILE A 36 -12.76 -11.94 5.86
CA ILE A 36 -13.32 -11.33 7.08
C ILE A 36 -12.38 -10.30 7.72
N PHE A 37 -11.06 -10.51 7.69
CA PHE A 37 -10.09 -9.56 8.23
C PHE A 37 -10.02 -8.26 7.43
N VAL A 38 -10.20 -8.35 6.10
CA VAL A 38 -10.26 -7.18 5.21
C VAL A 38 -11.58 -6.42 5.42
N GLN A 39 -12.69 -7.13 5.61
CA GLN A 39 -13.98 -6.50 5.91
C GLN A 39 -13.95 -5.78 7.27
N LYS A 40 -13.37 -6.40 8.30
CA LYS A 40 -13.16 -5.74 9.60
C LYS A 40 -12.26 -4.50 9.51
N ALA A 41 -11.23 -4.55 8.66
CA ALA A 41 -10.40 -3.39 8.36
C ALA A 41 -11.17 -2.26 7.66
N LEU A 42 -12.06 -2.59 6.70
CA LEU A 42 -12.93 -1.62 6.04
C LEU A 42 -13.95 -1.00 7.00
N ASP A 43 -14.56 -1.81 7.87
CA ASP A 43 -15.47 -1.35 8.91
C ASP A 43 -14.77 -0.37 9.85
N ALA A 44 -13.52 -0.64 10.22
CA ALA A 44 -12.71 0.25 11.05
C ALA A 44 -12.47 1.61 10.38
N ILE A 45 -12.13 1.61 9.09
CA ILE A 45 -11.98 2.84 8.30
C ILE A 45 -13.29 3.63 8.28
N ASN A 46 -14.42 2.95 8.07
CA ASN A 46 -15.72 3.58 8.06
C ASN A 46 -16.09 4.16 9.42
N GLN A 47 -15.87 3.42 10.51
CA GLN A 47 -16.09 3.87 11.89
C GLN A 47 -15.23 5.09 12.26
N TYR A 48 -13.96 5.11 11.83
CA TYR A 48 -13.07 6.24 12.06
C TYR A 48 -13.53 7.50 11.30
N ASN A 49 -14.05 7.32 10.09
CA ASN A 49 -14.48 8.41 9.20
C ASN A 49 -15.90 8.94 9.46
N VAL A 50 -16.67 8.36 10.40
CA VAL A 50 -18.01 8.86 10.80
C VAL A 50 -17.97 10.31 11.32
N LYS A 51 -16.78 10.85 11.63
CA LYS A 51 -16.62 12.26 12.01
C LYS A 51 -16.65 13.25 10.85
N SER A 52 -16.66 12.82 9.57
CA SER A 52 -16.45 13.76 8.45
C SER A 52 -17.31 13.57 7.19
N ALA A 53 -18.13 12.52 7.04
CA ALA A 53 -18.97 12.34 5.84
C ALA A 53 -20.19 11.42 6.03
N ASP A 54 -21.27 11.70 5.29
CA ASP A 54 -22.58 11.01 5.34
C ASP A 54 -22.61 9.71 4.50
N VAL A 55 -21.57 9.45 3.71
CA VAL A 55 -21.47 8.30 2.78
C VAL A 55 -20.33 7.38 3.24
N PRO A 56 -20.52 6.06 3.38
CA PRO A 56 -19.44 5.15 3.75
C PRO A 56 -18.40 5.02 2.62
N TRP A 57 -17.13 4.85 3.00
CA TRP A 57 -16.05 4.46 2.10
C TRP A 57 -16.28 3.04 1.59
N THR A 58 -16.05 2.85 0.29
CA THR A 58 -16.13 1.53 -0.36
C THR A 58 -14.73 1.05 -0.73
N LEU A 59 -14.49 -0.26 -0.61
CA LEU A 59 -13.21 -0.85 -0.97
C LEU A 59 -13.04 -0.88 -2.50
N VAL A 60 -11.95 -0.32 -3.00
CA VAL A 60 -11.54 -0.41 -4.41
C VAL A 60 -10.66 -1.65 -4.60
N LYS A 61 -9.59 -1.75 -3.82
CA LYS A 61 -8.69 -2.92 -3.81
C LYS A 61 -7.85 -2.97 -2.54
N VAL A 62 -7.29 -4.14 -2.26
CA VAL A 62 -6.26 -4.34 -1.25
C VAL A 62 -4.90 -4.22 -1.95
N THR A 63 -4.09 -3.24 -1.56
CA THR A 63 -2.77 -2.99 -2.17
C THR A 63 -1.67 -3.82 -1.49
N SER A 64 -1.80 -4.06 -0.18
CA SER A 64 -0.89 -4.91 0.56
C SER A 64 -1.61 -5.56 1.73
N ALA A 65 -1.23 -6.80 2.02
CA ALA A 65 -1.63 -7.53 3.19
C ALA A 65 -0.42 -8.28 3.72
N THR A 66 -0.08 -8.06 4.99
CA THR A 66 0.95 -8.82 5.69
C THR A 66 0.36 -9.42 6.96
N SER A 67 0.84 -10.60 7.35
CA SER A 67 0.49 -11.22 8.63
C SER A 67 1.72 -11.51 9.45
N GLN A 68 1.59 -11.41 10.76
CA GLN A 68 2.63 -11.75 11.71
C GLN A 68 2.04 -12.50 12.89
N VAL A 69 2.68 -13.61 13.26
CA VAL A 69 2.34 -14.36 14.46
C VAL A 69 2.90 -13.64 15.68
N VAL A 70 2.03 -13.35 16.63
CA VAL A 70 2.32 -12.74 17.94
C VAL A 70 1.57 -13.55 19.02
N SER A 71 0.91 -12.92 20.00
CA SER A 71 -0.09 -13.59 20.86
C SER A 71 -1.44 -13.68 20.13
N GLY A 72 -1.45 -14.42 19.01
CA GLY A 72 -2.49 -14.41 17.98
C GLY A 72 -1.88 -14.07 16.62
N THR A 73 -2.66 -13.53 15.69
CA THR A 73 -2.20 -13.13 14.37
C THR A 73 -2.50 -11.65 14.13
N SER A 74 -1.45 -10.85 13.98
CA SER A 74 -1.56 -9.45 13.56
C SER A 74 -1.52 -9.36 12.05
N TYR A 75 -2.52 -8.71 11.47
CA TYR A 75 -2.60 -8.36 10.06
C TYR A 75 -2.37 -6.87 9.90
N LYS A 76 -1.62 -6.48 8.87
CA LYS A 76 -1.52 -5.10 8.42
C LYS A 76 -1.99 -5.03 6.97
N PHE A 77 -2.95 -4.15 6.72
CA PHE A 77 -3.54 -3.92 5.42
C PHE A 77 -3.25 -2.51 4.94
N ILE A 78 -3.02 -2.39 3.63
CA ILE A 78 -3.10 -1.12 2.90
C ILE A 78 -4.27 -1.27 1.93
N LEU A 79 -5.36 -0.54 2.20
CA LEU A 79 -6.60 -0.59 1.44
C LEU A 79 -6.75 0.69 0.62
N GLU A 80 -7.03 0.56 -0.66
CA GLU A 80 -7.52 1.69 -1.45
C GLU A 80 -9.05 1.72 -1.34
N VAL A 81 -9.57 2.84 -0.85
CA VAL A 81 -10.98 3.07 -0.60
C VAL A 81 -11.45 4.30 -1.37
N THR A 82 -12.71 4.32 -1.77
CA THR A 82 -13.30 5.44 -2.50
C THR A 82 -14.57 5.94 -1.84
N GLN A 83 -14.78 7.25 -1.93
CA GLN A 83 -16.00 7.93 -1.55
C GLN A 83 -16.38 8.87 -2.69
N GLY A 84 -17.18 8.37 -3.62
CA GLY A 84 -17.53 9.09 -4.85
C GLY A 84 -16.31 9.25 -5.77
N SER A 85 -15.83 10.49 -5.92
CA SER A 85 -14.66 10.83 -6.76
C SER A 85 -13.33 10.86 -6.00
N LYS A 86 -13.35 10.66 -4.68
CA LYS A 86 -12.17 10.74 -3.82
C LYS A 86 -11.65 9.34 -3.54
N VAL A 87 -10.42 9.04 -3.93
CA VAL A 87 -9.75 7.77 -3.66
C VAL A 87 -8.64 7.98 -2.64
N GLU A 88 -8.64 7.19 -1.58
CA GLU A 88 -7.66 7.24 -0.49
C GLU A 88 -7.04 5.87 -0.22
N SER A 89 -5.78 5.86 0.17
CA SER A 89 -5.07 4.68 0.64
C SER A 89 -4.99 4.75 2.15
N CYS A 90 -5.63 3.80 2.81
CA CYS A 90 -5.72 3.68 4.26
C CYS A 90 -4.91 2.48 4.75
N ALA A 91 -3.99 2.73 5.67
CA ALA A 91 -3.30 1.69 6.41
C ALA A 91 -4.06 1.35 7.69
N VAL A 92 -4.31 0.07 7.94
CA VAL A 92 -5.06 -0.41 9.12
C VAL A 92 -4.53 -1.76 9.61
N GLY A 93 -4.49 -1.91 10.93
CA GLY A 93 -3.99 -3.08 11.64
C GLY A 93 -5.11 -3.83 12.34
N VAL A 94 -5.25 -5.12 12.05
CA VAL A 94 -6.26 -6.01 12.61
C VAL A 94 -5.56 -7.14 13.37
N TRP A 95 -5.97 -7.41 14.60
CA TRP A 95 -5.43 -8.48 15.42
C TRP A 95 -6.50 -9.55 15.64
N SER A 96 -6.23 -10.75 15.13
CA SER A 96 -7.01 -11.96 15.39
C SER A 96 -6.45 -12.72 16.60
N ARG A 97 -7.31 -13.01 17.56
CA ARG A 97 -7.02 -13.77 18.78
C ARG A 97 -8.01 -14.92 18.87
N SER A 98 -7.70 -16.02 18.20
CA SER A 98 -8.53 -17.23 18.13
C SER A 98 -8.83 -17.90 19.49
N LEU A 99 -8.14 -17.48 20.56
CA LEU A 99 -8.39 -17.93 21.93
C LEU A 99 -9.51 -17.13 22.63
N LEU A 100 -9.98 -16.04 22.03
CA LEU A 100 -11.10 -15.22 22.49
C LEU A 100 -12.34 -15.51 21.63
N SER A 101 -13.52 -15.08 22.08
CA SER A 101 -14.79 -15.30 21.36
C SER A 101 -15.58 -14.01 21.24
N GLY A 102 -16.41 -13.90 20.21
CA GLY A 102 -17.23 -12.71 19.96
C GLY A 102 -16.40 -11.54 19.43
N ASP A 103 -16.75 -10.32 19.81
CA ASP A 103 -16.13 -9.09 19.25
C ASP A 103 -14.65 -8.93 19.61
N GLU A 104 -14.13 -9.70 20.58
CA GLU A 104 -12.72 -9.66 20.99
C GLU A 104 -11.81 -10.57 20.15
N GLU A 105 -12.40 -11.48 19.35
CA GLU A 105 -11.69 -12.42 18.48
C GLU A 105 -10.96 -11.69 17.34
N ILE A 106 -11.55 -10.61 16.82
CA ILE A 106 -10.95 -9.79 15.75
C ILE A 106 -11.08 -8.31 16.14
N THR A 107 -9.95 -7.69 16.47
CA THR A 107 -9.90 -6.30 16.95
C THR A 107 -9.04 -5.43 16.07
N VAL A 108 -9.36 -4.13 16.00
CA VAL A 108 -8.51 -3.13 15.34
C VAL A 108 -7.56 -2.60 16.40
N TYR A 109 -6.25 -2.72 16.17
CA TYR A 109 -5.25 -2.29 17.16
C TYR A 109 -4.52 -1.00 16.77
N SER A 110 -4.62 -0.59 15.50
CA SER A 110 -4.06 0.66 15.01
C SER A 110 -5.15 1.48 14.32
N ASP A 111 -5.24 2.75 14.70
CA ASP A 111 -6.15 3.69 14.06
C ASP A 111 -5.86 3.77 12.55
N PRO A 112 -6.90 3.85 11.69
CA PRO A 112 -6.71 4.00 10.26
C PRO A 112 -5.96 5.28 9.90
N VAL A 113 -4.86 5.16 9.16
CA VAL A 113 -4.12 6.30 8.61
C VAL A 113 -4.38 6.36 7.12
N CYS A 114 -5.14 7.35 6.68
CA CYS A 114 -5.53 7.52 5.29
C CYS A 114 -4.76 8.67 4.62
N SER A 115 -4.40 8.45 3.35
CA SER A 115 -3.71 9.41 2.49
C SER A 115 -4.38 9.44 1.12
N GLN A 116 -4.42 10.58 0.44
CA GLN A 116 -4.98 10.63 -0.91
C GLN A 116 -4.19 9.71 -1.84
N VAL A 117 -4.88 8.83 -2.55
CA VAL A 117 -4.30 8.19 -3.74
C VAL A 117 -4.37 9.25 -4.82
N ASN A 118 -3.27 9.95 -5.03
CA ASN A 118 -3.10 10.69 -6.27
C ASN A 118 -2.99 9.63 -7.37
N ASP A 119 -4.12 9.30 -8.00
CA ASP A 119 -4.20 8.33 -9.08
C ASP A 119 -3.27 8.76 -10.21
N THR A 120 -2.08 8.17 -10.19
CA THR A 120 -1.08 8.27 -11.25
C THR A 120 -0.97 6.94 -11.97
N ILE A 121 -2.01 6.07 -11.89
CA ILE A 121 -2.03 4.78 -12.58
C ILE A 121 -3.26 4.71 -13.51
N GLY A 122 -3.47 5.80 -14.24
CA GLY A 122 -4.05 5.81 -15.58
C GLY A 122 -3.03 6.11 -16.67
N GLN A 123 -1.75 6.32 -16.32
CA GLN A 123 -0.66 6.53 -17.28
C GLN A 123 0.58 5.82 -16.76
N ARG A 124 1.41 5.28 -17.66
CA ARG A 124 2.84 5.10 -17.36
C ARG A 124 3.44 6.50 -17.15
N GLY A 125 3.15 7.10 -16.01
CA GLY A 125 3.73 8.35 -15.56
C GLY A 125 5.02 8.00 -14.85
N VAL A 126 6.13 8.47 -15.41
CA VAL A 126 7.41 8.57 -14.71
C VAL A 126 7.13 9.14 -13.31
N ASN A 127 7.62 8.48 -12.26
CA ASN A 127 7.67 9.10 -10.93
C ASN A 127 8.57 10.31 -11.04
N VAL A 128 7.92 11.45 -11.13
CA VAL A 128 8.53 12.72 -11.45
C VAL A 128 7.93 13.56 -10.33
N GLY A 129 8.72 13.80 -9.28
CA GLY A 129 8.29 14.49 -8.06
C GLY A 129 7.68 15.86 -8.37
N GLY A 130 7.26 16.61 -7.36
CA GLY A 130 6.93 18.03 -7.62
C GLY A 130 8.19 18.78 -8.05
N GLU A 131 8.10 19.63 -9.08
CA GLU A 131 9.21 20.55 -9.41
C GLU A 131 9.53 21.39 -8.17
N SER A 132 10.74 21.22 -7.64
CA SER A 132 11.27 22.05 -6.57
C SER A 132 12.33 23.00 -7.13
N PRO A 133 12.37 24.27 -6.69
CA PRO A 133 13.43 25.19 -7.08
C PRO A 133 14.80 24.62 -6.71
N ALA A 134 15.76 24.69 -7.61
CA ALA A 134 17.13 24.24 -7.38
C ALA A 134 18.13 25.37 -7.59
N ASP A 135 19.25 25.30 -6.88
CA ASP A 135 20.31 26.29 -7.00
C ASP A 135 21.10 26.07 -8.30
N VAL A 136 21.34 27.15 -9.04
CA VAL A 136 22.16 27.13 -10.25
C VAL A 136 23.61 26.80 -9.95
N ASN A 137 24.10 27.13 -8.75
CA ASN A 137 25.50 26.90 -8.37
C ASN A 137 25.76 25.48 -7.85
N ASP A 138 24.71 24.64 -7.77
CA ASP A 138 24.85 23.24 -7.37
C ASP A 138 25.76 22.49 -8.38
N PRO A 139 26.82 21.80 -7.91
CA PRO A 139 27.69 21.00 -8.76
C PRO A 139 26.97 19.97 -9.64
N GLU A 140 25.85 19.44 -9.19
CA GLU A 140 25.01 18.50 -9.96
C GLU A 140 24.28 19.20 -11.10
N VAL A 141 23.72 20.40 -10.84
CA VAL A 141 23.05 21.24 -11.84
C VAL A 141 24.04 21.69 -12.90
N GLN A 142 25.27 22.06 -12.52
CA GLN A 142 26.32 22.45 -13.46
C GLN A 142 26.76 21.30 -14.37
N LYS A 143 26.83 20.07 -13.84
CA LYS A 143 27.11 18.87 -14.64
C LYS A 143 25.97 18.57 -15.63
N ALA A 144 24.73 18.66 -15.17
CA ALA A 144 23.56 18.48 -16.02
C ALA A 144 23.50 19.53 -17.14
N LEU A 145 23.81 20.78 -16.82
CA LEU A 145 23.88 21.88 -17.78
C LEU A 145 24.97 21.67 -18.84
N ALA A 146 26.16 21.23 -18.42
CA ALA A 146 27.26 20.91 -19.33
C ALA A 146 26.91 19.74 -20.27
N PHE A 147 26.25 18.70 -19.74
CA PHE A 147 25.76 17.58 -20.53
C PHE A 147 24.70 18.02 -21.55
N ALA A 148 23.72 18.83 -21.13
CA ALA A 148 22.69 19.36 -22.01
C ALA A 148 23.29 20.21 -23.13
N GLY A 149 24.22 21.11 -22.82
CA GLY A 149 24.91 21.92 -23.83
C GLY A 149 25.72 21.07 -24.82
N LYS A 150 26.40 20.02 -24.34
CA LYS A 150 27.14 19.10 -25.22
C LYS A 150 26.20 18.33 -26.15
N ASN A 151 25.11 17.79 -25.61
CA ASN A 151 24.15 17.03 -26.41
C ASN A 151 23.44 17.91 -27.44
N TYR A 152 23.03 19.12 -27.06
CA TYR A 152 22.42 20.05 -27.99
C TYR A 152 23.35 20.35 -29.16
N ASN A 153 24.61 20.68 -28.89
CA ASN A 153 25.59 20.94 -29.94
C ASN A 153 25.89 19.70 -30.80
N ALA A 154 25.76 18.48 -30.24
CA ALA A 154 25.97 17.24 -30.99
C ALA A 154 24.80 16.91 -31.94
N ILE A 155 23.58 17.34 -31.62
CA ILE A 155 22.40 17.13 -32.46
C ILE A 155 22.11 18.32 -33.37
N SER A 156 22.65 19.50 -33.04
CA SER A 156 22.44 20.71 -33.83
C SER A 156 23.44 20.80 -34.98
N ASP A 157 22.97 21.09 -36.18
CA ASP A 157 23.80 21.29 -37.38
C ASP A 157 24.25 22.77 -37.54
N TYR A 158 24.50 23.46 -36.43
CA TYR A 158 25.00 24.82 -36.46
C TYR A 158 26.53 24.81 -36.62
N ALA A 159 27.05 25.68 -37.48
CA ALA A 159 28.49 25.85 -37.71
C ALA A 159 29.26 26.34 -36.46
N PHE A 160 28.57 26.82 -35.44
CA PHE A 160 29.16 27.35 -34.21
C PHE A 160 28.68 26.58 -32.99
N ILE A 161 29.61 26.25 -32.10
CA ILE A 161 29.31 25.61 -30.81
C ILE A 161 28.71 26.64 -29.87
N LEU A 162 27.49 26.37 -29.40
CA LEU A 162 26.81 27.21 -28.44
C LEU A 162 27.40 27.01 -27.04
N LYS A 163 27.59 28.11 -26.31
CA LYS A 163 27.97 28.13 -24.90
C LYS A 163 26.84 28.74 -24.09
N VAL A 164 26.55 28.13 -22.94
CA VAL A 164 25.56 28.67 -22.01
C VAL A 164 26.12 29.93 -21.36
N VAL A 165 25.40 31.04 -21.45
CA VAL A 165 25.81 32.35 -20.89
C VAL A 165 25.10 32.64 -19.57
N SER A 166 23.82 32.28 -19.47
CA SER A 166 23.00 32.54 -18.28
C SER A 166 21.88 31.53 -18.16
N VAL A 167 21.48 31.21 -16.93
CA VAL A 167 20.36 30.31 -16.62
C VAL A 167 19.26 31.12 -15.94
N SER A 168 18.04 31.07 -16.49
CA SER A 168 16.90 31.88 -16.01
C SER A 168 16.06 31.18 -14.93
N LYS A 169 15.94 29.85 -14.98
CA LYS A 169 15.19 29.04 -13.99
C LYS A 169 15.81 27.65 -13.90
N VAL A 170 15.90 27.11 -12.68
CA VAL A 170 16.33 25.74 -12.43
C VAL A 170 15.33 25.07 -11.49
N THR A 171 14.89 23.88 -11.86
CA THR A 171 14.00 23.03 -11.05
C THR A 171 14.55 21.60 -11.02
N LYS A 172 14.28 20.87 -9.93
CA LYS A 172 14.57 19.44 -9.77
C LYS A 172 13.26 18.68 -9.58
N GLN A 173 13.21 17.45 -10.10
CA GLN A 173 12.02 16.60 -10.12
C GLN A 173 12.37 15.15 -9.84
#